data_AF-J9E659-F1
#
_entry.id   AF-J9E659-F1
#
_cell.length_a   1.000
_cell.length_b   1.000
_cell.length_c   1.000
_cell.angle_alpha   90.00
_cell.angle_beta   90.00
_cell.angle_gamma   90.00
#
_symmetry.space_group_name_H-M   'P 1'
#
loop_
_entity.id
_entity.type
_entity.pdbx_description
1 polymer ?
#
loop_
_entity_poly.entity_id
_entity_poly.type
_entity_poly.pdbx_seq_one_letter_code
_entity_poly.pdbx_strand_id
1 'polypeptide(L)'
;MIEIAIIGSDMQEVIGTSIAIYLVTGGWIPLYIGVLITVLETFLFLFLDTYGFRKLEVFFVILIAIMGATFGYEYVIVKPDQLSVLKGMFLPWCEGCGRDQFMLAVSIVGAVIMPHNLYLHSALVKSREVDRKRKASIQEASFYFFIESGVALLCSFIINVLVVAVFAHGLYSKTNYQV
;
A
#
# COMPACT_ATOMS: atom_id res chain seq x y z
N MET A 1 10.78 19.14 6.26
CA MET A 1 9.40 18.60 6.45
C MET A 1 9.18 17.30 5.67
N ILE A 2 9.52 17.20 4.38
CA ILE A 2 9.37 15.96 3.60
C ILE A 2 10.21 14.80 4.18
N GLU A 3 11.44 15.07 4.59
CA GLU A 3 12.31 14.05 5.23
C GLU A 3 11.65 13.41 6.46
N ILE A 4 10.94 14.19 7.27
CA ILE A 4 10.21 13.68 8.44
C ILE A 4 9.06 12.75 8.00
N ALA A 5 8.36 13.10 6.92
CA ALA A 5 7.31 12.25 6.37
C ALA A 5 7.85 10.94 5.78
N ILE A 6 9.06 10.97 5.19
CA ILE A 6 9.74 9.77 4.69
C ILE A 6 10.16 8.89 5.87
N ILE A 7 10.77 9.47 6.91
CA ILE A 7 11.14 8.73 8.14
C ILE A 7 9.91 8.11 8.81
N GLY A 8 8.77 8.80 8.82
CA GLY A 8 7.52 8.27 9.34
C GLY A 8 6.99 7.07 8.54
N SER A 9 7.10 7.13 7.22
CA SER A 9 6.72 6.01 6.33
C SER A 9 7.65 4.81 6.51
N ASP A 10 8.96 5.05 6.59
CA ASP A 10 9.98 4.02 6.81
C ASP A 10 9.79 3.32 8.17
N MET A 11 9.41 4.07 9.21
CA MET A 11 9.08 3.51 10.51
C MET A 11 7.91 2.52 10.44
N GLN A 12 6.87 2.80 9.65
CA GLN A 12 5.75 1.88 9.46
C GLN A 12 6.20 0.58 8.78
N GLU A 13 7.09 0.67 7.79
CA GLU A 13 7.65 -0.49 7.08
C GLU A 13 8.51 -1.36 8.00
N VAL A 14 9.40 -0.75 8.78
CA VAL A 14 10.25 -1.45 9.76
C VAL A 14 9.42 -2.20 10.81
N ILE A 15 8.38 -1.57 11.34
CA ILE A 15 7.47 -2.20 12.32
C ILE A 15 6.71 -3.36 11.67
N GLY A 16 6.19 -3.16 10.45
CA GLY A 16 5.48 -4.18 9.69
C GLY A 16 6.33 -5.42 9.43
N THR A 17 7.54 -5.25 8.92
CA THR A 17 8.47 -6.35 8.63
C THR A 17 8.89 -7.08 9.90
N SER A 18 9.13 -6.35 10.99
CA SER A 18 9.49 -6.95 12.29
C SER A 18 8.38 -7.84 12.85
N ILE A 19 7.12 -7.38 12.75
CA ILE A 19 5.95 -8.17 13.18
C ILE A 19 5.75 -9.36 12.24
N ALA A 20 5.91 -9.19 10.93
CA ALA A 20 5.80 -10.27 9.96
C ALA A 20 6.82 -11.39 10.23
N ILE A 21 8.09 -11.06 10.48
CA ILE A 21 9.14 -12.02 10.84
C ILE A 21 8.80 -12.72 12.15
N TYR A 22 8.34 -11.98 13.15
CA TYR A 22 7.92 -12.55 14.44
C TYR A 22 6.79 -13.59 14.26
N LEU A 23 5.78 -13.28 13.45
CA LEU A 23 4.65 -14.18 13.19
C LEU A 23 5.06 -15.39 12.34
N VAL A 24 5.82 -15.20 11.26
CA VAL A 24 6.26 -16.28 10.35
C VAL A 24 7.17 -17.28 11.06
N THR A 25 8.01 -16.80 11.98
CA THR A 25 8.90 -17.67 12.77
C THR A 25 8.22 -18.28 13.99
N GLY A 26 6.91 -18.08 14.17
CA GLY A 26 6.18 -18.61 15.33
C GLY A 26 6.71 -18.10 16.67
N GLY A 27 7.24 -16.87 16.70
CA GLY A 27 7.79 -16.23 17.89
C GLY A 27 9.26 -16.58 18.21
N TRP A 28 9.95 -17.32 17.34
CA TRP A 28 11.37 -17.65 17.56
C TRP A 28 12.29 -16.43 17.44
N ILE A 29 11.97 -15.53 16.50
CA ILE A 29 12.72 -14.28 16.30
C ILE A 29 11.98 -13.15 17.03
N PRO A 30 12.51 -12.61 18.14
CA PRO A 30 11.90 -11.50 18.85
C PRO A 30 11.95 -10.20 18.03
N LEU A 31 11.02 -9.28 18.32
CA LEU A 31 10.83 -8.03 17.57
C LEU A 31 12.10 -7.19 17.40
N TYR A 32 12.96 -7.11 18.43
CA TYR A 32 14.20 -6.35 18.35
C TYR A 32 15.19 -6.93 17.32
N ILE A 33 15.19 -8.24 17.12
CA ILE A 33 16.00 -8.88 16.07
C ILE A 33 15.36 -8.63 14.70
N GLY A 34 14.02 -8.63 14.63
CA GLY A 34 13.29 -8.21 13.42
C GLY A 34 13.73 -6.83 12.93
N VAL A 35 13.83 -5.85 13.83
CA VAL A 35 14.29 -4.48 13.51
C VAL A 35 15.76 -4.46 13.08
N LEU A 36 16.61 -5.33 13.61
CA LEU A 36 18.00 -5.42 13.14
C LEU A 36 18.08 -6.03 11.72
N ILE A 37 17.19 -6.96 11.39
CA ILE A 37 17.13 -7.56 10.06
C ILE A 37 16.70 -6.52 9.01
N THR A 38 15.79 -5.60 9.33
CA THR A 38 15.39 -4.54 8.38
C THR A 38 16.54 -3.61 8.03
N VAL A 39 17.53 -3.42 8.92
CA VAL A 39 18.76 -2.70 8.57
C VAL A 39 19.54 -3.45 7.49
N LEU A 40 19.64 -4.78 7.55
CA LEU A 40 20.26 -5.58 6.50
C LEU A 40 19.49 -5.51 5.18
N GLU A 41 18.16 -5.43 5.24
CA GLU A 41 17.31 -5.26 4.06
C GLU A 41 17.62 -3.96 3.30
N THR A 42 17.87 -2.86 4.00
CA THR A 42 18.27 -1.60 3.32
C THR A 42 19.57 -1.73 2.53
N PHE A 43 20.55 -2.50 3.04
CA PHE A 43 21.77 -2.80 2.29
C PHE A 43 21.51 -3.69 1.08
N LEU A 44 20.58 -4.64 1.19
CA LEU A 44 20.15 -5.47 0.07
C LEU A 44 19.48 -4.62 -1.02
N PHE A 45 18.64 -3.66 -0.64
CA PHE A 45 18.00 -2.74 -1.58
C PHE A 45 19.03 -1.87 -2.30
N LEU A 46 20.03 -1.35 -1.60
CA LEU A 46 21.13 -0.60 -2.20
C LEU A 46 21.92 -1.45 -3.22
N PHE A 47 22.11 -2.73 -2.93
CA PHE A 47 22.74 -3.66 -3.86
C PHE A 47 21.86 -3.91 -5.09
N LEU A 48 20.55 -4.06 -4.92
CA LEU A 48 19.57 -4.24 -6.00
C LEU A 48 19.46 -3.02 -6.92
N ASP A 49 19.67 -1.80 -6.41
CA ASP A 49 19.65 -0.57 -7.23
C ASP A 49 20.71 -0.60 -8.35
N THR A 50 21.84 -1.27 -8.12
CA THR A 50 22.90 -1.43 -9.14
C THR A 50 22.51 -2.33 -10.32
N TYR A 51 21.43 -3.12 -10.22
CA TYR A 51 20.98 -4.08 -11.25
C TYR A 51 20.01 -3.50 -12.29
N GLY A 52 19.57 -2.25 -12.11
CA GLY A 52 18.82 -1.49 -13.11
C GLY A 52 17.28 -1.48 -12.93
N PHE A 53 16.68 -0.37 -13.36
CA PHE A 53 15.29 0.01 -13.07
C PHE A 53 14.23 -1.01 -13.51
N ARG A 54 14.40 -1.63 -14.68
CA ARG A 54 13.40 -2.55 -15.25
C ARG A 54 13.26 -3.87 -14.47
N LYS A 55 14.32 -4.31 -13.76
CA LYS A 55 14.28 -5.52 -12.92
C LYS A 55 13.59 -5.24 -11.59
N LEU A 56 13.81 -4.06 -11.03
CA LEU A 56 13.13 -3.59 -9.83
C LEU A 56 11.62 -3.44 -10.05
N GLU A 57 11.20 -2.92 -11.20
CA GLU A 57 9.77 -2.80 -11.54
C GLU A 57 9.06 -4.16 -11.51
N VAL A 58 9.65 -5.18 -12.14
CA VAL A 58 9.10 -6.55 -12.14
C VAL A 58 9.04 -7.11 -10.72
N PHE A 59 10.06 -6.85 -9.89
CA PHE A 59 10.06 -7.26 -8.48
C PHE A 59 8.89 -6.65 -7.70
N PHE A 60 8.63 -5.35 -7.84
CA PHE A 60 7.48 -4.71 -7.19
C PHE A 60 6.14 -5.26 -7.68
N VAL A 61 6.00 -5.52 -8.98
CA VAL A 61 4.78 -6.12 -9.54
C VAL A 61 4.52 -7.51 -8.94
N ILE A 62 5.57 -8.31 -8.75
CA ILE A 62 5.45 -9.63 -8.10
C ILE A 62 4.99 -9.48 -6.64
N LEU A 63 5.57 -8.55 -5.87
CA LEU A 63 5.17 -8.32 -4.48
C LEU A 63 3.70 -7.89 -4.36
N ILE A 64 3.27 -6.95 -5.21
CA ILE A 64 1.87 -6.49 -5.26
C ILE A 64 0.94 -7.63 -5.67
N ALA A 65 1.35 -8.46 -6.64
CA ALA A 65 0.57 -9.62 -7.08
C ALA A 65 0.40 -10.67 -5.96
N ILE A 66 1.46 -10.95 -5.18
CA ILE A 66 1.38 -11.85 -4.02
C ILE A 66 0.39 -11.29 -2.99
N MET A 67 0.51 -10.01 -2.63
CA MET A 67 -0.42 -9.36 -1.68
C MET A 67 -1.87 -9.39 -2.18
N GLY A 68 -2.10 -9.09 -3.46
CA GLY A 68 -3.43 -9.14 -4.05
C GLY A 68 -4.00 -10.57 -4.09
N ALA A 69 -3.16 -11.57 -4.37
CA ALA A 69 -3.57 -12.97 -4.42
C ALA A 69 -3.91 -13.53 -3.03
N THR A 70 -3.11 -13.24 -2.00
CA THR A 70 -3.37 -13.72 -0.64
C THR A 70 -4.63 -13.12 -0.03
N PHE A 71 -4.77 -11.78 -0.09
CA PHE A 71 -5.99 -11.14 0.41
C PHE A 71 -7.21 -11.42 -0.47
N GLY A 72 -7.02 -11.59 -1.78
CA GLY A 72 -8.09 -12.04 -2.68
C GLY A 72 -8.59 -13.44 -2.35
N TYR A 73 -7.67 -14.36 -2.02
CA TYR A 73 -8.02 -15.71 -1.58
C TYR A 73 -8.79 -15.70 -0.25
N GLU A 74 -8.31 -14.95 0.74
CA GLU A 74 -9.01 -14.75 2.02
C GLU A 74 -10.41 -14.18 1.83
N TYR A 75 -10.57 -13.17 0.96
CA TYR A 75 -11.88 -12.58 0.66
C TYR A 75 -12.87 -13.62 0.11
N VAL A 76 -12.41 -14.53 -0.75
CA VAL A 76 -13.25 -15.60 -1.32
C VAL A 76 -13.63 -16.66 -0.29
N ILE A 77 -12.75 -16.95 0.67
CA ILE A 77 -13.04 -17.90 1.76
C ILE A 77 -14.04 -17.30 2.76
N VAL A 78 -13.75 -16.08 3.22
CA VAL A 78 -14.53 -15.40 4.25
C VAL A 78 -15.93 -15.04 3.77
N LYS A 79 -16.12 -14.87 2.45
CA LYS A 79 -17.40 -14.54 1.80
C LYS A 79 -18.15 -13.41 2.52
N PRO A 80 -17.56 -12.21 2.64
CA PRO A 80 -18.26 -11.07 3.19
C PRO A 80 -19.50 -10.75 2.35
N ASP A 81 -20.54 -10.20 2.98
CA ASP A 81 -21.74 -9.78 2.28
C ASP A 81 -21.41 -8.68 1.25
N GLN A 82 -21.43 -9.08 -0.03
CA GLN A 82 -21.07 -8.22 -1.15
C GLN A 82 -22.00 -7.01 -1.24
N LEU A 83 -23.27 -7.16 -0.83
CA LEU A 83 -24.25 -6.10 -0.90
C LEU A 83 -23.95 -5.00 0.12
N SER A 84 -23.48 -5.39 1.31
CA SER A 84 -23.02 -4.46 2.34
C SER A 84 -21.69 -3.78 1.97
N VAL A 85 -20.75 -4.50 1.38
CA VAL A 85 -19.48 -3.92 0.86
C VAL A 85 -19.78 -2.89 -0.23
N LEU A 86 -20.63 -3.23 -1.21
CA LEU A 86 -20.98 -2.32 -2.30
C LEU A 86 -21.72 -1.08 -1.79
N LYS A 87 -22.65 -1.23 -0.85
CA LYS A 87 -23.31 -0.10 -0.19
C LYS A 87 -22.30 0.80 0.52
N GLY A 88 -21.36 0.24 1.28
CA GLY A 88 -20.31 1.00 1.97
C GLY A 88 -19.33 1.70 1.04
N MET A 89 -19.11 1.17 -0.16
CA MET A 89 -18.23 1.79 -1.18
C MET A 89 -18.87 3.01 -1.86
N PHE A 90 -20.18 2.96 -2.15
CA PHE A 90 -20.86 3.99 -2.96
C PHE A 90 -21.73 4.96 -2.16
N LEU A 91 -22.18 4.60 -0.96
CA LEU A 91 -22.93 5.49 -0.08
C LEU A 91 -22.09 5.90 1.12
N PRO A 92 -21.62 7.16 1.18
CA PRO A 92 -21.03 7.70 2.39
C PRO A 92 -22.15 7.87 3.44
N TRP A 93 -22.18 6.96 4.41
CA TRP A 93 -23.15 6.95 5.51
C TRP A 93 -22.40 6.82 6.82
N CYS A 94 -22.89 7.49 7.86
CA CYS A 94 -22.42 7.24 9.21
C CYS A 94 -23.56 7.37 10.22
N GLU A 95 -24.21 6.25 10.54
CA GLU A 95 -25.10 6.17 11.69
C GLU A 95 -24.25 6.09 12.97
N GLY A 96 -24.34 7.11 13.82
CA GLY A 96 -23.66 7.13 15.11
C GLY A 96 -22.15 7.44 15.06
N CYS A 97 -21.68 8.21 14.06
CA CYS A 97 -20.30 8.69 14.02
C CYS A 97 -19.94 9.46 15.32
N GLY A 98 -19.13 8.83 16.16
CA GLY A 98 -18.41 9.48 17.24
C GLY A 98 -17.08 10.06 16.76
N ARG A 99 -16.29 10.59 17.68
CA ARG A 99 -14.95 11.13 17.38
C ARG A 99 -13.99 10.06 16.87
N ASP A 100 -14.12 8.82 17.34
CA ASP A 100 -13.18 7.74 17.02
C ASP A 100 -13.33 7.26 15.57
N GLN A 101 -14.57 7.08 15.08
CA GLN A 101 -14.78 6.73 13.67
C GLN A 101 -14.34 7.86 12.73
N PHE A 102 -14.54 9.11 13.12
CA PHE A 102 -14.07 10.25 12.34
C PHE A 102 -12.53 10.33 12.30
N MET A 103 -11.85 10.12 13.44
CA MET A 103 -10.39 10.06 13.48
C MET A 103 -9.84 8.90 12.65
N LEU A 104 -10.48 7.73 12.67
CA LEU A 104 -10.11 6.61 11.81
C LEU A 104 -10.27 6.95 10.33
N ALA A 105 -11.38 7.59 9.93
CA ALA A 105 -11.60 8.01 8.56
C ALA A 105 -10.53 9.02 8.08
N VAL A 106 -10.20 10.01 8.91
CA VAL A 106 -9.12 10.98 8.61
C VAL A 106 -7.77 10.27 8.54
N SER A 107 -7.51 9.29 9.41
CA SER A 107 -6.27 8.51 9.40
C SER A 107 -6.13 7.67 8.12
N ILE A 108 -7.21 7.07 7.63
CA ILE A 108 -7.22 6.33 6.36
C ILE A 108 -6.90 7.27 5.19
N VAL A 109 -7.50 8.47 5.15
CA VAL A 109 -7.20 9.46 4.10
C VAL A 109 -5.73 9.87 4.16
N GLY A 110 -5.19 10.12 5.35
CA GLY A 110 -3.78 10.45 5.55
C GLY A 110 -2.83 9.32 5.17
N ALA A 111 -3.21 8.07 5.41
CA ALA A 111 -2.41 6.89 5.04
C ALA A 111 -2.36 6.68 3.52
N VAL A 112 -3.44 6.99 2.79
CA VAL A 112 -3.50 6.83 1.33
C VAL A 112 -2.76 7.95 0.61
N ILE A 113 -2.82 9.18 1.11
CA ILE A 113 -2.19 10.34 0.47
C ILE A 113 -0.76 10.49 1.00
N MET A 114 0.19 9.78 0.40
CA MET A 114 1.61 9.87 0.74
C MET A 114 2.29 11.03 0.00
N PRO A 115 2.75 12.11 0.69
CA PRO A 115 3.29 13.29 0.02
C PRO A 115 4.55 13.00 -0.79
N HIS A 116 5.39 12.06 -0.33
CA HIS A 116 6.62 11.69 -1.03
C HIS A 116 6.35 10.99 -2.37
N ASN A 117 5.24 10.27 -2.52
CA ASN A 117 4.86 9.63 -3.78
C ASN A 117 4.55 10.65 -4.88
N LEU A 118 4.04 11.84 -4.53
CA LEU A 118 3.82 12.92 -5.50
C LEU A 118 5.14 13.43 -6.09
N TYR A 119 6.18 13.56 -5.25
CA TYR A 119 7.51 13.94 -5.70
C TYR A 119 8.17 12.83 -6.53
N LEU A 120 8.03 11.57 -6.10
CA LEU A 120 8.57 10.41 -6.81
C LEU A 120 7.95 10.28 -8.21
N HIS A 121 6.61 10.33 -8.32
CA HIS A 121 5.93 10.30 -9.62
C HIS A 121 6.35 11.47 -10.52
N SER A 122 6.51 12.67 -9.95
CA SER A 122 6.99 13.83 -10.71
C SER A 122 8.42 13.66 -11.25
N ALA A 123 9.27 12.92 -10.54
CA ALA A 123 10.62 12.59 -10.97
C ALA A 123 10.64 11.44 -12.00
N LEU A 124 9.79 10.41 -11.81
CA LEU A 124 9.64 9.28 -12.73
C LEU A 124 9.10 9.71 -14.10
N VAL A 125 8.17 10.67 -14.14
CA VAL A 125 7.70 11.23 -15.42
C VAL A 125 8.82 11.95 -16.18
N LYS A 126 9.85 12.47 -15.46
CA LYS A 126 11.01 13.13 -16.07
C LYS A 126 12.10 12.17 -16.54
N SER A 127 12.12 10.92 -16.09
CA SER A 127 13.14 9.94 -16.50
C SER A 127 12.92 9.37 -17.90
N ARG A 128 11.69 9.48 -18.44
CA ARG A 128 11.39 9.08 -19.82
C ARG A 128 11.71 10.21 -20.80
N GLU A 129 12.42 9.88 -21.88
CA GLU A 129 12.71 10.82 -22.95
C GLU A 129 11.44 11.21 -23.71
N VAL A 130 10.94 12.42 -23.47
CA VAL A 130 9.81 13.01 -24.21
C VAL A 130 10.33 14.21 -24.99
N ASP A 131 10.10 14.21 -26.29
CA ASP A 131 10.41 15.36 -27.16
C ASP A 131 9.47 16.53 -26.81
N ARG A 132 10.00 17.49 -26.04
CA ARG A 132 9.25 18.65 -25.52
C ARG A 132 8.96 19.70 -26.59
N LYS A 133 9.50 19.57 -27.80
CA LYS A 133 9.29 20.53 -28.90
C LYS A 133 7.98 20.29 -29.63
N ARG A 134 7.42 19.07 -29.58
CA ARG A 134 6.15 18.71 -30.22
C ARG A 134 5.05 18.61 -29.15
N LYS A 135 3.97 19.40 -29.32
CA LYS A 135 2.82 19.34 -28.39
C LYS A 135 2.09 18.00 -28.42
N ALA A 136 2.07 17.33 -29.58
CA ALA A 136 1.43 16.02 -29.74
C ALA A 136 2.10 14.92 -28.89
N SER A 137 3.44 14.86 -28.87
CA SER A 137 4.18 13.89 -28.05
C SER A 137 4.01 14.13 -26.55
N ILE A 138 3.80 15.37 -26.12
CA ILE A 138 3.50 15.70 -24.72
C ILE A 138 2.10 15.20 -24.33
N GLN A 139 1.10 15.42 -25.19
CA GLN A 139 -0.27 14.95 -24.93
C GLN A 139 -0.35 13.43 -24.90
N GLU A 140 0.31 12.77 -25.85
CA GLU A 140 0.37 11.31 -25.90
C GLU A 140 1.08 10.73 -24.68
N ALA A 141 2.25 11.27 -24.29
CA ALA A 141 2.95 10.84 -23.08
C ALA A 141 2.10 11.05 -21.82
N SER A 142 1.43 12.21 -21.69
CA SER A 142 0.55 12.49 -20.55
C SER A 142 -0.63 11.52 -20.47
N PHE A 143 -1.18 11.09 -21.60
CA PHE A 143 -2.28 10.13 -21.64
C PHE A 143 -1.83 8.74 -21.18
N TYR A 144 -0.67 8.26 -21.66
CA TYR A 144 -0.10 6.99 -21.20
C TYR A 144 0.22 7.02 -19.70
N PHE A 145 0.84 8.10 -19.20
CA PHE A 145 1.11 8.23 -17.77
C PHE A 145 -0.16 8.30 -16.91
N PHE A 146 -1.23 8.92 -17.42
CA PHE A 146 -2.51 8.96 -16.75
C PHE A 146 -3.13 7.56 -16.64
N ILE A 147 -3.10 6.78 -17.73
CA ILE A 147 -3.58 5.40 -17.71
C ILE A 147 -2.74 4.54 -16.77
N GLU A 148 -1.41 4.61 -16.87
CA GLU A 148 -0.49 3.83 -16.03
C GLU A 148 -0.72 4.10 -14.53
N SER A 149 -0.76 5.38 -14.16
CA SER A 149 -1.04 5.80 -12.78
C SER A 149 -2.46 5.43 -12.34
N GLY A 150 -3.44 5.59 -13.24
CA GLY A 150 -4.83 5.26 -12.97
C GLY A 150 -5.05 3.77 -12.70
N VAL A 151 -4.42 2.90 -13.50
CA VAL A 151 -4.45 1.44 -13.30
C VAL A 151 -3.77 1.07 -12.00
N ALA A 152 -2.60 1.63 -11.69
CA ALA A 152 -1.89 1.35 -10.45
C ALA A 152 -2.70 1.75 -9.20
N LEU A 153 -3.33 2.94 -9.22
CA LEU A 153 -4.19 3.41 -8.13
C LEU A 153 -5.46 2.58 -8.02
N LEU A 154 -6.06 2.13 -9.13
CA LEU A 154 -7.22 1.26 -9.13
C LEU A 154 -6.88 -0.11 -8.51
N CYS A 155 -5.73 -0.70 -8.88
CA CYS A 155 -5.24 -1.92 -8.25
C CYS A 155 -5.03 -1.74 -6.74
N SER A 156 -4.39 -0.65 -6.31
CA SER A 156 -4.21 -0.32 -4.89
C SER A 156 -5.55 -0.17 -4.17
N PHE A 157 -6.52 0.50 -4.79
CA PHE A 157 -7.88 0.64 -4.25
C PHE A 157 -8.56 -0.72 -4.06
N ILE A 158 -8.49 -1.63 -5.04
CA ILE A 158 -9.06 -2.98 -4.92
C ILE A 158 -8.43 -3.72 -3.74
N ILE A 159 -7.10 -3.71 -3.61
CA ILE A 159 -6.41 -4.40 -2.51
C ILE A 159 -6.85 -3.83 -1.16
N ASN A 160 -6.92 -2.50 -1.02
CA ASN A 160 -7.40 -1.85 0.20
C ASN A 160 -8.84 -2.25 0.55
N VAL A 161 -9.74 -2.35 -0.44
CA VAL A 161 -11.11 -2.82 -0.23
C VAL A 161 -11.13 -4.27 0.24
N LEU A 162 -10.33 -5.16 -0.36
CA LEU A 162 -10.23 -6.56 0.06
C LEU A 162 -9.75 -6.68 1.50
N VAL A 163 -8.68 -5.96 1.84
CA VAL A 163 -8.09 -5.93 3.19
C VAL A 163 -9.12 -5.45 4.22
N VAL A 164 -9.76 -4.30 3.96
CA VAL A 164 -10.77 -3.74 4.88
C VAL A 164 -11.97 -4.67 5.02
N ALA A 165 -12.45 -5.29 3.94
CA ALA A 165 -13.59 -6.20 3.98
C ALA A 165 -13.30 -7.49 4.77
N VAL A 166 -12.12 -8.08 4.59
CA VAL A 166 -11.68 -9.27 5.34
C VAL A 166 -11.55 -8.96 6.82
N PHE A 167 -10.88 -7.85 7.18
CA PHE A 167 -10.73 -7.46 8.58
C PHE A 167 -12.05 -7.05 9.21
N ALA A 168 -12.94 -6.34 8.49
CA ALA A 168 -14.27 -6.05 8.98
C ALA A 168 -15.04 -7.35 9.27
N HIS A 169 -15.08 -8.31 8.36
CA HIS A 169 -15.80 -9.55 8.65
C HIS A 169 -15.17 -10.38 9.78
N GLY A 170 -13.83 -10.45 9.85
CA GLY A 170 -13.12 -11.28 10.82
C GLY A 170 -13.05 -10.67 12.23
N LEU A 171 -12.93 -9.35 12.35
CA LEU A 171 -12.62 -8.66 13.60
C LEU A 171 -13.66 -7.61 14.03
N TYR A 172 -14.70 -7.35 13.24
CA TYR A 172 -15.73 -6.38 13.64
C TYR A 172 -16.44 -6.84 14.93
N SER A 173 -16.39 -5.96 15.94
CA SER A 173 -16.91 -6.18 17.30
C SER A 173 -16.22 -7.29 18.12
N LYS A 174 -15.06 -7.79 17.70
CA LYS A 174 -14.24 -8.74 18.48
C LYS A 174 -13.24 -7.97 19.36
N THR A 175 -13.12 -8.34 20.62
CA THR A 175 -12.08 -7.80 21.53
C THR A 175 -10.84 -8.70 21.53
N ASN A 176 -9.66 -8.16 21.86
CA ASN A 176 -8.38 -8.91 21.92
C ASN A 176 -8.40 -10.18 22.80
N TYR A 177 -9.42 -10.36 23.65
CA TYR A 177 -9.61 -11.56 24.47
C TYR A 177 -10.40 -12.68 23.77
N GLN A 178 -10.97 -12.41 22.59
CA GLN A 178 -11.83 -13.33 21.83
C GLN A 178 -11.19 -13.82 20.53
N VAL A 179 -9.94 -13.43 20.27
CA VAL A 179 -9.15 -13.76 19.08
C VAL A 179 -7.92 -14.55 19.51
#